data_AF-A0A522YT62-F1
#
_entry.id   AF-A0A522YT62-F1
#
_cell.length_a   1.000
_cell.length_b   1.000
_cell.length_c   1.000
_cell.angle_alpha   90.00
_cell.angle_beta   90.00
_cell.angle_gamma   90.00
#
_symmetry.space_group_name_H-M   'P 1'
#
loop_
_entity.id
_entity.type
_entity.pdbx_description
1 polymer ?
#
loop_
_entity_poly.entity_id
_entity_poly.type
_entity_poly.pdbx_seq_one_letter_code
_entity_poly.pdbx_strand_id
1 'polypeptide(L)'
;MAKPFQVSLAPEKLWQAINPLSLYQPGAQFGFFNINLGQTPRPDVEQEILERVGSYGRQLGRIGDVLDVLMDHLDQGKLTESERDTLTILRGQLAEVRKIKKSAART
;
A
#
# COMPACT_ATOMS: atom_id res chain seq x y z
N MET A 1 43.75 -1.55 12.10
CA MET A 1 42.56 -0.71 11.82
C MET A 1 41.37 -1.64 11.65
N ALA A 2 40.47 -1.70 12.64
CA ALA A 2 39.30 -2.59 12.61
C ALA A 2 38.14 -1.90 11.86
N LYS A 3 37.52 -2.60 10.90
CA LYS A 3 36.35 -2.08 10.17
C LYS A 3 35.12 -2.15 11.08
N PRO A 4 34.28 -1.08 11.13
CA PRO A 4 33.08 -1.09 11.95
C PRO A 4 32.06 -2.09 11.41
N PHE A 5 31.50 -2.90 12.31
CA PHE A 5 30.39 -3.81 12.04
C PHE A 5 29.12 -2.98 11.83
N GLN A 6 28.61 -2.92 10.60
CA GLN A 6 27.33 -2.28 10.29
C GLN A 6 26.21 -3.32 10.42
N VAL A 7 25.43 -3.20 11.50
CA VAL A 7 24.18 -3.94 11.65
C VAL A 7 23.09 -3.15 10.95
N SER A 8 22.68 -3.60 9.75
CA SER A 8 21.44 -3.13 9.12
C SER A 8 20.28 -3.97 9.64
N LEU A 9 19.35 -3.34 10.37
CA LEU A 9 18.15 -4.01 10.91
C LEU A 9 16.94 -3.96 9.96
N ALA A 10 17.10 -3.40 8.77
CA ALA A 10 16.02 -3.30 7.78
C ALA A 10 16.33 -4.16 6.55
N PRO A 11 15.35 -4.95 6.05
CA PRO A 11 15.56 -5.80 4.88
C PRO A 11 15.72 -4.95 3.61
N GLU A 12 16.62 -5.35 2.73
CA GLU A 12 16.96 -4.61 1.50
C GLU A 12 15.86 -4.66 0.41
N LYS A 13 14.82 -5.49 0.57
CA LYS A 13 13.72 -5.62 -0.38
C LYS A 13 12.36 -5.64 0.32
N LEU A 14 11.47 -4.72 -0.10
CA LEU A 14 10.09 -4.54 0.37
C LEU A 14 9.09 -5.25 -0.55
N TRP A 15 9.08 -6.59 -0.58
CA TRP A 15 7.99 -7.32 -1.21
C TRP A 15 7.41 -8.34 -0.23
N GLN A 16 6.09 -8.30 -0.03
CA GLN A 16 5.35 -9.26 0.78
C GLN A 16 4.41 -10.02 -0.16
N ALA A 17 4.71 -11.30 -0.41
CA ALA A 17 3.75 -12.17 -1.05
C ALA A 17 2.71 -12.65 -0.02
N ILE A 18 1.44 -12.43 -0.32
CA ILE A 18 0.33 -13.04 0.39
C ILE A 18 0.06 -14.38 -0.31
N ASN A 19 0.41 -15.50 0.31
CA ASN A 19 0.02 -16.83 -0.17
C ASN A 19 -1.09 -17.42 0.73
N PRO A 20 -2.35 -17.43 0.28
CA PRO A 20 -3.49 -17.90 1.07
C PRO A 20 -3.54 -19.42 1.28
N LEU A 21 -2.73 -20.22 0.56
CA LEU A 21 -2.76 -21.69 0.66
C LEU A 21 -1.83 -22.29 1.73
N SER A 22 -1.19 -21.47 2.56
CA SER A 22 -0.11 -21.90 3.46
C SER A 22 -0.59 -22.46 4.82
N LEU A 23 -1.91 -22.62 5.04
CA LEU A 23 -2.48 -22.65 6.40
C LEU A 23 -2.56 -24.01 7.12
N TYR A 24 -1.99 -25.11 6.63
CA TYR A 24 -2.07 -26.39 7.37
C TYR A 24 -0.78 -27.20 7.35
N GLN A 25 0.31 -26.63 7.88
CA GLN A 25 1.43 -27.43 8.38
C GLN A 25 1.82 -26.99 9.81
N PRO A 26 1.64 -27.86 10.83
CA PRO A 26 2.15 -27.57 12.17
C PRO A 26 3.67 -27.56 12.12
N GLY A 27 4.29 -26.38 12.29
CA GLY A 27 5.75 -26.24 12.40
C GLY A 27 6.43 -25.30 11.40
N ALA A 28 5.71 -24.73 10.43
CA ALA A 28 6.29 -23.75 9.50
C ALA A 28 6.06 -22.31 10.00
N GLN A 29 6.88 -21.86 10.94
CA GLN A 29 7.02 -20.44 11.28
C GLN A 29 7.89 -19.74 10.22
N PHE A 30 7.28 -19.12 9.21
CA PHE A 30 7.98 -18.15 8.36
C PHE A 30 7.05 -16.99 8.00
N GLY A 31 7.20 -15.88 8.75
CA GLY A 31 6.51 -14.64 8.47
C GLY A 31 6.74 -13.62 9.59
N PHE A 32 7.83 -12.85 9.50
CA PHE A 32 8.21 -11.81 10.48
C PHE A 32 7.29 -10.57 10.48
N PHE A 33 6.08 -10.66 9.90
CA PHE A 33 5.03 -9.66 10.03
C PHE A 33 3.69 -10.37 10.24
N ASN A 34 3.27 -10.49 11.50
CA ASN A 34 1.85 -10.60 11.79
C ASN A 34 1.24 -9.25 11.43
N ILE A 35 0.54 -9.16 10.29
CA ILE A 35 -0.55 -8.17 10.21
C ILE A 35 -1.55 -8.68 11.25
N ASN A 36 -1.47 -8.14 12.47
CA ASN A 36 -2.58 -8.26 13.40
C ASN A 36 -3.73 -7.49 12.75
N LEU A 37 -4.52 -8.16 11.92
CA LEU A 37 -5.92 -7.83 11.72
C LEU A 37 -6.55 -7.96 13.11
N GLY A 38 -6.39 -6.92 13.93
CA GLY A 38 -6.76 -6.95 15.34
C GLY A 38 -8.17 -7.51 15.45
N GLN A 39 -8.33 -8.60 16.20
CA GLN A 39 -9.57 -9.34 16.46
C GLN A 39 -10.77 -8.84 15.64
N THR A 40 -10.77 -9.06 14.32
CA THR A 40 -11.94 -8.67 13.55
C THR A 40 -13.08 -9.55 14.05
N PRO A 41 -14.19 -8.99 14.54
CA PRO A 41 -15.28 -9.80 15.10
C PRO A 41 -15.86 -10.79 14.07
N ARG A 42 -15.58 -10.56 12.78
CA ARG A 42 -16.10 -11.31 11.62
C ARG A 42 -15.02 -11.51 10.53
N PRO A 43 -14.09 -12.46 10.70
CA PRO A 43 -13.06 -12.78 9.70
C PRO A 43 -13.63 -13.28 8.37
N ASP A 44 -14.82 -13.90 8.41
CA ASP A 44 -15.57 -14.36 7.25
C ASP A 44 -15.95 -13.20 6.32
N VAL A 45 -16.40 -12.09 6.89
CA VAL A 45 -16.78 -10.89 6.14
C VAL A 45 -15.56 -10.23 5.53
N GLU A 46 -14.46 -10.15 6.28
CA GLU A 46 -13.19 -9.59 5.82
C GLU A 46 -12.65 -10.35 4.60
N GLN A 47 -12.70 -11.68 4.64
CA GLN A 47 -12.32 -12.52 3.51
C GLN A 47 -13.21 -12.28 2.30
N GLU A 48 -14.54 -12.21 2.48
CA GLU A 48 -15.47 -11.95 1.38
C GLU A 48 -15.21 -10.58 0.72
N ILE A 49 -14.86 -9.56 1.51
CA ILE A 49 -14.47 -8.24 0.99
C ILE A 49 -13.20 -8.34 0.14
N LEU A 50 -12.17 -9.01 0.63
CA LEU A 50 -10.90 -9.17 -0.10
C LEU A 50 -11.09 -9.96 -1.41
N GLU A 51 -11.96 -10.96 -1.42
CA GLU A 51 -12.28 -11.77 -2.61
C GLU A 51 -13.12 -11.00 -3.64
N ARG A 52 -14.17 -10.30 -3.21
CA ARG A 52 -15.15 -9.69 -4.12
C ARG A 52 -14.83 -8.25 -4.51
N VAL A 53 -14.32 -7.45 -3.57
CA VAL A 53 -14.00 -6.03 -3.78
C VAL A 53 -12.54 -5.87 -4.21
N GLY A 54 -11.67 -6.70 -3.62
CA GLY A 54 -10.23 -6.71 -3.86
C GLY A 54 -9.44 -6.15 -2.68
N SER A 55 -8.12 -6.29 -2.76
CA SER A 55 -7.21 -5.88 -1.69
C SER A 55 -7.35 -4.40 -1.31
N TYR A 56 -7.05 -4.08 -0.07
CA TYR A 56 -7.06 -2.68 0.40
C TYR A 56 -6.18 -1.75 -0.44
N GLY A 57 -5.03 -2.24 -0.95
CA GLY A 57 -4.21 -1.45 -1.88
C GLY A 57 -4.92 -1.11 -3.20
N ARG A 58 -5.79 -1.99 -3.70
CA ARG A 58 -6.65 -1.71 -4.86
C ARG A 58 -7.72 -0.68 -4.50
N GLN A 59 -8.35 -0.82 -3.33
CA GLN A 59 -9.38 0.12 -2.86
C GLN A 59 -8.81 1.53 -2.66
N LEU A 60 -7.67 1.67 -1.98
CA LEU A 60 -6.96 2.94 -1.81
C LEU A 60 -6.52 3.54 -3.16
N GLY A 61 -6.08 2.71 -4.10
CA GLY A 61 -5.79 3.16 -5.46
C GLY A 61 -7.00 3.81 -6.14
N ARG A 62 -8.19 3.22 -5.99
CA ARG A 62 -9.44 3.79 -6.54
C ARG A 62 -9.82 5.10 -5.87
N ILE A 63 -9.68 5.19 -4.55
CA ILE A 63 -9.89 6.46 -3.82
C ILE A 63 -8.93 7.53 -4.34
N GLY A 64 -7.66 7.19 -4.51
CA GLY A 64 -6.66 8.08 -5.09
C GLY A 64 -7.04 8.57 -6.50
N ASP A 65 -7.53 7.69 -7.37
CA ASP A 65 -7.99 8.08 -8.71
C ASP A 65 -9.18 9.05 -8.66
N VAL A 66 -10.13 8.83 -7.74
CA VAL A 66 -11.26 9.75 -7.54
C VAL A 66 -10.77 11.11 -7.03
N LEU A 67 -9.87 11.12 -6.06
CA LEU A 67 -9.30 12.37 -5.54
C LEU A 67 -8.57 13.15 -6.64
N ASP A 68 -7.84 12.49 -7.54
CA ASP A 68 -7.17 13.15 -8.67
C ASP A 68 -8.14 13.88 -9.59
N VAL A 69 -9.26 13.23 -9.93
CA VAL A 69 -10.34 13.85 -10.71
C VAL A 69 -10.94 15.04 -9.97
N LEU A 70 -11.22 14.91 -8.67
CA LEU A 70 -11.77 16.02 -7.89
C LEU A 70 -10.80 17.20 -7.81
N MET A 71 -9.49 16.93 -7.69
CA MET A 71 -8.46 17.97 -7.70
C MET A 71 -8.40 18.75 -9.02
N ASP A 72 -8.76 18.13 -10.16
CA ASP A 72 -8.84 18.81 -11.46
C ASP A 72 -9.99 19.83 -11.53
N HIS A 73 -11.01 19.67 -10.68
CA HIS A 73 -12.17 20.56 -10.61
C HIS A 73 -12.06 21.65 -9.54
N LEU A 74 -10.99 21.65 -8.73
CA LEU A 74 -10.79 22.67 -7.69
C LEU A 74 -10.34 24.00 -8.29
N ASP A 75 -10.98 25.08 -7.85
CA ASP A 75 -10.59 26.46 -8.16
C ASP A 75 -9.28 26.82 -7.42
N GLN A 76 -8.16 26.70 -8.13
CA GLN A 76 -6.80 26.93 -7.59
C GLN A 76 -6.59 28.34 -7.03
N GLY A 77 -7.39 29.33 -7.48
CA GLY A 77 -7.31 30.71 -7.02
C GLY A 77 -7.87 30.92 -5.61
N LYS A 78 -8.71 29.99 -5.12
CA LYS A 78 -9.30 30.05 -3.77
C LYS A 78 -8.52 29.29 -2.72
N LEU A 79 -7.54 28.49 -3.15
CA LEU A 79 -6.70 27.73 -2.25
C LEU A 79 -5.61 28.63 -1.66
N THR A 80 -5.28 28.39 -0.40
CA THR A 80 -4.05 28.87 0.22
C THR A 80 -2.83 28.16 -0.41
N GLU A 81 -1.65 28.69 -0.18
CA GLU A 81 -0.41 28.07 -0.66
C GLU A 81 -0.20 26.67 -0.06
N SER A 82 -0.47 26.51 1.24
CA SER A 82 -0.39 25.21 1.94
C SER A 82 -1.35 24.16 1.39
N GLU A 83 -2.58 24.56 1.05
CA GLU A 83 -3.54 23.66 0.42
C GLU A 83 -3.06 23.22 -0.96
N ARG A 84 -2.57 24.15 -1.80
CA ARG A 84 -2.00 23.80 -3.11
C ARG A 84 -0.82 22.85 -3.02
N ASP A 85 0.06 23.06 -2.05
CA ASP A 85 1.21 22.19 -1.80
C ASP A 85 0.77 20.77 -1.44
N THR A 86 -0.21 20.65 -0.53
CA THR A 86 -0.79 19.36 -0.13
C THR A 86 -1.36 18.59 -1.33
N LEU A 87 -2.10 19.27 -2.22
CA LEU A 87 -2.64 18.65 -3.44
C LEU A 87 -1.53 18.22 -4.39
N THR A 88 -0.48 19.04 -4.52
CA THR A 88 0.68 18.75 -5.39
C THR A 88 1.42 17.50 -4.92
N ILE A 89 1.66 17.37 -3.61
CA ILE A 89 2.28 16.19 -3.01
C ILE A 89 1.44 14.94 -3.32
N LEU A 90 0.13 15.01 -3.09
CA LEU A 90 -0.76 13.87 -3.36
C LEU A 90 -0.72 13.47 -4.84
N ARG A 91 -0.79 14.43 -5.78
CA ARG A 91 -0.68 14.14 -7.22
C ARG A 91 0.63 13.45 -7.58
N GLY A 92 1.74 13.92 -7.01
CA GLY A 92 3.06 13.30 -7.19
C GLY A 92 3.10 11.84 -6.72
N GLN A 93 2.54 11.57 -5.53
CA GLN A 93 2.45 10.21 -4.99
C GLN A 93 1.59 9.29 -5.87
N LEU A 94 0.43 9.76 -6.33
CA LEU A 94 -0.43 8.99 -7.23
C LEU A 94 0.25 8.69 -8.58
N ALA A 95 1.02 9.64 -9.12
CA ALA A 95 1.78 9.45 -10.34
C ALA A 95 2.86 8.35 -10.21
N GLU A 96 3.61 8.32 -9.10
CA GLU A 96 4.60 7.27 -8.84
C GLU A 96 3.94 5.89 -8.66
N VAL A 97 2.79 5.82 -7.96
CA VAL A 97 2.02 4.57 -7.85
C VAL A 97 1.60 4.05 -9.24
N ARG A 98 1.11 4.92 -10.12
CA ARG A 98 0.72 4.54 -11.49
C ARG A 98 1.92 4.05 -12.30
N LYS A 99 3.07 4.72 -12.18
CA LYS A 99 4.32 4.32 -12.83
C LYS A 99 4.76 2.93 -12.40
N ILE A 100 4.77 2.63 -11.10
CA ILE A 100 5.09 1.30 -10.57
C ILE A 100 4.12 0.24 -11.10
N LYS A 101 2.81 0.50 -11.04
CA LYS A 101 1.78 -0.42 -11.57
C LYS A 101 1.94 -0.68 -13.07
N LYS A 102 2.21 0.36 -13.86
CA LYS A 102 2.40 0.27 -15.32
C LYS A 102 3.66 -0.53 -15.67
N SER A 103 4.74 -0.40 -14.90
CA SER A 103 5.95 -1.19 -15.07
C SER A 103 5.71 -2.66 -14.75
N ALA A 104 4.99 -2.97 -13.65
CA ALA A 104 4.68 -4.33 -13.26
C ALA A 104 3.77 -5.05 -14.29
N ALA A 105 2.83 -4.34 -14.92
CA ALA A 105 1.93 -4.91 -15.93
C ALA A 105 2.58 -5.21 -17.29
N ARG A 106 3.83 -4.78 -17.52
CA ARG A 106 4.59 -5.01 -18.76
C ARG A 106 5.53 -6.22 -18.69
N THR A 107 5.60 -6.88 -17.53
CA THR A 107 6.45 -8.05 -17.28
C THR A 107 5.55 -9.29 -17.21
#